data_AF-A0AAW7XCG6-F1
#
_entry.id   AF-A0AAW7XCG6-F1
#
_cell.length_a   1.000
_cell.length_b   1.000
_cell.length_c   1.000
_cell.angle_alpha   90.00
_cell.angle_beta   90.00
_cell.angle_gamma   90.00
#
_symmetry.space_group_name_H-M   'P 1'
#
loop_
_entity.id
_entity.type
_entity.pdbx_description
1 polymer ?
#
loop_
_entity_poly.entity_id
_entity_poly.type
_entity_poly.pdbx_seq_one_letter_code
_entity_poly.pdbx_strand_id
1 'polypeptide(L)'
;GLPQPDLQKAIAIAKESDVIIAAVGENISLNGEGRSRKGIGLPGEQEAFVEKLLATGKPVVLVLFGGRQQVIDKLEGRCAAIINAWFPGEEGGNAVADILLGNVNPSAKLCVTYPNSQIKEEVNYQNGYSANNQPLYPFGYGLSYTTYE
;
A
#
# COMPACT_ATOMS: atom_id res chain seq x y z
N GLY A 1 6.51 -7.44 -22.38
CA GLY A 1 6.03 -6.69 -21.20
C GLY A 1 5.06 -7.56 -20.43
N LEU A 2 4.95 -7.38 -19.11
CA LEU A 2 3.89 -8.07 -18.35
C LEU A 2 2.52 -7.66 -18.93
N PRO A 3 1.55 -8.59 -19.03
CA PRO A 3 0.20 -8.25 -19.49
C PRO A 3 -0.38 -7.17 -18.60
N GLN A 4 -0.96 -6.14 -19.22
CA GLN A 4 -1.64 -5.08 -18.50
C GLN A 4 -3.01 -5.57 -18.02
N PRO A 5 -3.43 -5.22 -16.80
CA PRO A 5 -4.75 -5.59 -16.30
C PRO A 5 -5.84 -4.93 -17.16
N ASP A 6 -6.87 -5.70 -17.51
CA ASP A 6 -8.05 -5.19 -18.20
C ASP A 6 -8.95 -4.45 -17.20
N LEU A 7 -8.92 -3.12 -17.29
CA LEU A 7 -9.70 -2.26 -16.41
C LEU A 7 -11.22 -2.47 -16.57
N GLN A 8 -11.72 -2.67 -17.78
CA GLN A 8 -13.16 -2.83 -17.99
C GLN A 8 -13.64 -4.13 -17.35
N LYS A 9 -12.87 -5.21 -17.53
CA LYS A 9 -13.15 -6.49 -16.88
C LYS A 9 -13.08 -6.38 -15.35
N ALA A 10 -12.07 -5.70 -14.81
CA ALA A 10 -11.96 -5.49 -13.37
C ALA A 10 -13.15 -4.70 -12.79
N ILE A 11 -13.62 -3.66 -13.48
CA ILE A 11 -14.80 -2.88 -13.08
C ILE A 11 -16.07 -3.74 -13.11
N ALA A 12 -16.23 -4.60 -14.13
CA ALA A 12 -17.39 -5.49 -14.21
C ALA A 12 -17.45 -6.44 -12.99
N ILE A 13 -16.34 -7.11 -12.69
CA ILE A 13 -16.22 -8.00 -11.51
C ILE A 13 -16.44 -7.21 -10.21
N ALA A 14 -15.85 -6.02 -10.11
CA ALA A 14 -15.96 -5.17 -8.93
C ALA A 14 -17.43 -4.81 -8.61
N LYS A 15 -18.23 -4.49 -9.63
CA LYS A 15 -19.66 -4.15 -9.44
C LYS A 15 -20.47 -5.31 -8.85
N GLU A 16 -20.10 -6.53 -9.20
CA GLU A 16 -20.74 -7.77 -8.71
C GLU A 16 -20.17 -8.27 -7.37
N SER A 17 -19.07 -7.69 -6.89
CA SER A 17 -18.40 -8.09 -5.64
C SER A 17 -18.86 -7.24 -4.44
N ASP A 18 -18.79 -7.80 -3.23
CA ASP A 18 -19.08 -7.05 -2.00
C ASP A 18 -17.89 -6.20 -1.53
N VAL A 19 -16.67 -6.68 -1.76
CA VAL A 19 -15.41 -6.02 -1.39
C VAL A 19 -14.38 -6.21 -2.50
N ILE A 20 -13.46 -5.26 -2.63
CA ILE A 20 -12.38 -5.31 -3.61
C ILE A 20 -11.05 -5.40 -2.85
N ILE A 21 -10.25 -6.43 -3.14
CA ILE A 21 -8.86 -6.52 -2.67
C ILE A 21 -7.95 -6.04 -3.80
N ALA A 22 -7.43 -4.82 -3.68
CA ALA A 22 -6.53 -4.22 -4.67
C ALA A 22 -5.07 -4.53 -4.31
N ALA A 23 -4.53 -5.61 -4.87
CA ALA A 23 -3.12 -6.00 -4.73
C ALA A 23 -2.24 -5.20 -5.71
N VAL A 24 -1.55 -4.18 -5.20
CA VAL A 24 -0.78 -3.22 -6.00
C VAL A 24 0.60 -2.96 -5.42
N GLY A 25 1.47 -2.35 -6.22
CA GLY A 25 2.78 -1.88 -5.81
C GLY A 25 3.87 -2.35 -6.76
N GLU A 26 4.99 -2.77 -6.21
CA GLU A 26 6.21 -3.05 -6.96
C GLU A 26 6.40 -4.55 -7.20
N ASN A 27 7.18 -4.86 -8.24
CA ASN A 27 7.73 -6.19 -8.45
C ASN A 27 9.25 -6.19 -8.14
N ILE A 28 9.84 -7.38 -8.15
CA ILE A 28 11.26 -7.57 -7.84
C ILE A 28 12.16 -6.73 -8.76
N SER A 29 11.82 -6.57 -10.04
CA SER A 29 12.63 -5.81 -11.02
C SER A 29 12.69 -4.30 -10.73
N LEU A 30 11.89 -3.81 -9.79
CA LEU A 30 11.92 -2.42 -9.32
C LEU A 30 12.70 -2.26 -8.01
N ASN A 31 13.25 -3.35 -7.46
CA ASN A 31 13.88 -3.42 -6.14
C ASN A 31 15.23 -4.14 -6.16
N GLY A 32 16.07 -3.88 -5.17
CA GLY A 32 17.40 -4.47 -5.03
C GLY A 32 18.53 -3.66 -5.67
N GLU A 33 19.71 -4.27 -5.73
CA GLU A 33 20.94 -3.64 -6.19
C GLU A 33 20.87 -3.18 -7.66
N GLY A 34 21.35 -1.97 -7.93
CA GLY A 34 21.35 -1.39 -9.27
C GLY A 34 19.97 -1.02 -9.82
N ARG A 35 18.91 -1.08 -9.00
CA ARG A 35 17.52 -0.82 -9.43
C ARG A 35 16.99 0.47 -8.83
N SER A 36 17.25 1.58 -9.54
CA SER A 36 16.77 2.92 -9.16
C SER A 36 15.48 3.29 -9.86
N ARG A 37 14.57 3.96 -9.14
CA ARG A 37 13.35 4.55 -9.69
C ARG A 37 13.45 6.07 -9.65
N LYS A 38 12.78 6.76 -10.59
CA LYS A 38 12.70 8.23 -10.59
C LYS A 38 11.90 8.78 -9.40
N GLY A 39 11.00 7.97 -8.85
CA GLY A 39 10.14 8.30 -7.73
C GLY A 39 9.62 7.04 -7.03
N ILE A 40 8.82 7.24 -5.99
CA ILE A 40 8.32 6.20 -5.08
C ILE A 40 6.79 6.08 -5.07
N GLY A 41 6.08 6.72 -6.00
CA GLY A 41 4.65 6.45 -6.19
C GLY A 41 4.38 5.01 -6.68
N LEU A 42 3.12 4.60 -6.70
CA LEU A 42 2.72 3.31 -7.27
C LEU A 42 3.20 3.20 -8.74
N PRO A 43 3.81 2.09 -9.16
CA PRO A 43 4.35 1.97 -10.53
C PRO A 43 3.26 1.97 -11.61
N GLY A 44 3.52 2.69 -12.70
CA GLY A 44 2.63 2.73 -13.86
C GLY A 44 1.28 3.37 -13.54
N GLU A 45 0.21 2.83 -14.13
CA GLU A 45 -1.15 3.36 -13.99
C GLU A 45 -1.90 2.78 -12.78
N GLN A 46 -1.20 2.15 -11.83
CA GLN A 46 -1.84 1.45 -10.70
C GLN A 46 -2.66 2.39 -9.81
N GLU A 47 -2.16 3.60 -9.53
CA GLU A 47 -2.92 4.60 -8.77
C GLU A 47 -4.23 4.94 -9.47
N ALA A 48 -4.17 5.33 -10.75
CA ALA A 48 -5.35 5.63 -11.56
C ALA A 48 -6.32 4.43 -11.66
N PHE A 49 -5.79 3.21 -11.73
CA PHE A 49 -6.58 1.99 -11.73
C PHE A 49 -7.37 1.83 -10.43
N VAL A 50 -6.71 1.99 -9.28
CA VAL A 50 -7.37 1.92 -7.96
C VAL A 50 -8.40 3.03 -7.80
N GLU A 51 -8.14 4.24 -8.30
CA GLU A 51 -9.14 5.31 -8.28
C GLU A 51 -10.41 4.96 -9.05
N LYS A 52 -10.29 4.22 -10.17
CA LYS A 52 -11.46 3.72 -10.92
C LYS A 52 -12.20 2.62 -10.17
N LEU A 53 -11.49 1.78 -9.40
CA LEU A 53 -12.13 0.80 -8.51
C LEU A 53 -12.88 1.49 -7.37
N LEU A 54 -12.27 2.49 -6.73
CA LEU A 54 -12.93 3.32 -5.70
C LEU A 54 -14.20 4.00 -6.24
N ALA A 55 -14.16 4.48 -7.48
CA ALA A 55 -15.31 5.09 -8.14
C ALA A 55 -16.51 4.16 -8.36
N THR A 56 -16.35 2.83 -8.18
CA THR A 56 -17.48 1.89 -8.20
C THR A 56 -18.36 1.98 -6.95
N GLY A 57 -17.89 2.65 -5.88
CA GLY A 57 -18.57 2.77 -4.59
C GLY A 57 -18.44 1.55 -3.69
N LYS A 58 -17.71 0.52 -4.12
CA LYS A 58 -17.43 -0.67 -3.31
C LYS A 58 -16.28 -0.40 -2.33
N PRO A 59 -16.29 -1.02 -1.14
CA PRO A 59 -15.17 -0.93 -0.21
C PRO A 59 -13.91 -1.56 -0.84
N VAL A 60 -12.83 -0.78 -0.90
CA VAL A 60 -11.53 -1.23 -1.42
C VAL A 60 -10.55 -1.40 -0.27
N VAL A 61 -10.00 -2.60 -0.14
CA VAL A 61 -8.84 -2.90 0.72
C VAL A 61 -7.59 -2.86 -0.15
N LEU A 62 -6.69 -1.92 0.13
CA LEU A 62 -5.44 -1.76 -0.60
C LEU A 62 -4.38 -2.66 0.04
N VAL A 63 -3.84 -3.62 -0.72
CA VAL A 63 -2.72 -4.44 -0.27
C VAL A 63 -1.47 -4.02 -1.03
N LEU A 64 -0.53 -3.40 -0.32
CA LEU A 64 0.70 -2.84 -0.87
C LEU A 64 1.82 -3.88 -0.85
N PHE A 65 2.41 -4.10 -2.02
CA PHE A 65 3.60 -4.91 -2.20
C PHE A 65 4.79 -4.03 -2.61
N GLY A 66 5.97 -4.30 -2.06
CA GLY A 66 7.18 -3.57 -2.43
C GLY A 66 8.31 -3.69 -1.43
N GLY A 67 9.49 -3.23 -1.85
CA GLY A 67 10.72 -3.27 -1.03
C GLY A 67 11.05 -1.95 -0.34
N ARG A 68 10.18 -0.95 -0.48
CA ARG A 68 10.35 0.41 0.04
C ARG A 68 9.01 1.08 0.30
N GLN A 69 9.05 2.22 0.96
CA GLN A 69 7.87 3.05 1.15
C GLN A 69 7.35 3.57 -0.18
N GLN A 70 6.04 3.59 -0.33
CA GLN A 70 5.37 4.08 -1.53
C GLN A 70 4.43 5.22 -1.16
N VAL A 71 4.45 6.29 -1.96
CA VAL A 71 3.54 7.43 -1.78
C VAL A 71 2.17 7.02 -2.28
N ILE A 72 1.18 7.10 -1.39
CA ILE A 72 -0.22 6.67 -1.58
C ILE A 72 -1.21 7.73 -1.04
N ASP A 73 -0.79 8.98 -0.94
CA ASP A 73 -1.56 10.12 -0.40
C ASP A 73 -2.93 10.28 -1.06
N LYS A 74 -3.04 9.99 -2.36
CA LYS A 74 -4.33 10.07 -3.07
C LYS A 74 -5.30 8.93 -2.78
N LEU A 75 -4.82 7.83 -2.19
CA LEU A 75 -5.62 6.64 -1.88
C LEU A 75 -5.90 6.52 -0.38
N GLU A 76 -5.00 7.05 0.44
CA GLU A 76 -5.18 7.17 1.89
C GLU A 76 -6.46 7.95 2.21
N GLY A 77 -7.16 7.54 3.27
CA GLY A 77 -8.49 8.06 3.64
C GLY A 77 -9.65 7.67 2.71
N ARG A 78 -9.40 7.17 1.49
CA ARG A 78 -10.45 6.73 0.54
C ARG A 78 -10.64 5.23 0.51
N CYS A 79 -9.57 4.46 0.77
CA CYS A 79 -9.66 3.01 0.93
C CYS A 79 -10.30 2.64 2.29
N ALA A 80 -11.04 1.54 2.31
CA ALA A 80 -11.65 1.02 3.54
C ALA A 80 -10.59 0.49 4.52
N ALA A 81 -9.50 -0.07 3.99
CA ALA A 81 -8.33 -0.49 4.76
C ALA A 81 -7.08 -0.49 3.87
N ILE A 82 -5.91 -0.39 4.51
CA ILE A 82 -4.61 -0.48 3.85
C ILE A 82 -3.77 -1.50 4.61
N ILE A 83 -3.27 -2.52 3.91
CA ILE A 83 -2.33 -3.52 4.42
C ILE A 83 -1.01 -3.33 3.69
N ASN A 84 0.07 -3.06 4.43
CA ASN A 84 1.41 -3.10 3.88
C ASN A 84 2.00 -4.50 4.05
N ALA A 85 2.06 -5.26 2.96
CA ALA A 85 2.54 -6.64 2.95
C ALA A 85 4.04 -6.75 2.60
N TRP A 86 4.69 -5.65 2.18
CA TRP A 86 6.07 -5.65 1.69
C TRP A 86 6.27 -6.68 0.57
N PHE A 87 7.36 -7.45 0.59
CA PHE A 87 7.47 -8.71 -0.13
C PHE A 87 7.36 -9.86 0.88
N PRO A 88 6.15 -10.46 1.05
CA PRO A 88 5.85 -11.33 2.18
C PRO A 88 6.37 -12.78 2.06
N GLY A 89 7.28 -13.05 1.12
CA GLY A 89 7.82 -14.40 0.88
C GLY A 89 6.85 -15.33 0.16
N GLU A 90 7.20 -16.62 0.12
CA GLU A 90 6.48 -17.65 -0.65
C GLU A 90 5.07 -17.91 -0.10
N GLU A 91 4.93 -17.93 1.23
CA GLU A 91 3.65 -18.11 1.93
C GLU A 91 2.89 -16.80 2.14
N GLY A 92 3.35 -15.72 1.50
CA GLY A 92 2.84 -14.39 1.75
C GLY A 92 1.37 -14.19 1.38
N GLY A 93 0.88 -14.92 0.36
CA GLY A 93 -0.54 -14.92 0.01
C GLY A 93 -1.42 -15.49 1.13
N ASN A 94 -0.98 -16.59 1.74
CA ASN A 94 -1.66 -17.21 2.88
C ASN A 94 -1.66 -16.27 4.09
N ALA A 95 -0.51 -15.67 4.40
CA ALA A 95 -0.38 -14.73 5.52
C ALA A 95 -1.29 -13.49 5.37
N VAL A 96 -1.38 -12.92 4.17
CA VAL A 96 -2.29 -11.78 3.90
C VAL A 96 -3.75 -12.22 4.02
N ALA A 97 -4.10 -13.40 3.52
CA ALA A 97 -5.46 -13.94 3.66
C ALA A 97 -5.85 -14.16 5.13
N ASP A 98 -4.94 -14.70 5.95
CA ASP A 98 -5.19 -14.89 7.39
C ASP A 98 -5.43 -13.57 8.12
N ILE A 99 -4.73 -12.50 7.74
CA ILE A 99 -5.01 -11.15 8.26
C ILE A 99 -6.40 -10.71 7.80
N LEU A 100 -6.69 -10.72 6.50
CA LEU A 100 -7.97 -10.26 5.94
C LEU A 100 -9.20 -10.99 6.52
N LEU A 101 -9.05 -12.28 6.83
CA LEU A 101 -10.11 -13.11 7.42
C LEU A 101 -10.19 -12.99 8.95
N GLY A 102 -9.24 -12.30 9.58
CA GLY A 102 -9.18 -12.17 11.04
C GLY A 102 -8.63 -13.39 11.78
N ASN A 103 -8.06 -14.37 11.07
CA ASN A 103 -7.36 -15.51 11.68
C ASN A 103 -6.11 -15.05 12.43
N VAL A 104 -5.49 -13.97 11.96
CA VAL A 104 -4.33 -13.33 12.59
C VAL A 104 -4.62 -11.83 12.78
N ASN A 105 -4.43 -11.34 14.01
CA ASN A 105 -4.47 -9.91 14.30
C ASN A 105 -3.12 -9.26 13.88
N PRO A 106 -3.12 -8.26 12.99
CA PRO A 106 -1.89 -7.58 12.61
C PRO A 106 -1.26 -6.86 13.82
N SER A 107 0.05 -7.03 13.97
CA SER A 107 0.83 -6.51 15.12
C SER A 107 2.09 -5.75 14.72
N ALA A 108 2.40 -5.72 13.43
CA ALA A 108 3.64 -5.13 12.92
C ALA A 108 3.65 -3.60 13.09
N LYS A 109 4.84 -3.04 13.32
CA LYS A 109 5.11 -1.61 13.37
C LYS A 109 6.13 -1.25 12.29
N LEU A 110 5.97 -0.10 11.65
CA LEU A 110 6.87 0.37 10.60
C LEU A 110 8.27 0.64 11.15
N CYS A 111 9.29 0.02 10.54
CA CYS A 111 10.70 0.32 10.82
C CYS A 111 11.24 1.51 10.02
N VAL A 112 10.40 2.15 9.23
CA VAL A 112 10.72 3.32 8.40
C VAL A 112 9.53 4.26 8.34
N THR A 113 9.79 5.56 8.21
CA THR A 113 8.72 6.55 8.00
C THR A 113 8.14 6.42 6.59
N TYR A 114 6.82 6.42 6.46
CA TYR A 114 6.11 6.47 5.18
C TYR A 114 5.82 7.92 4.78
N PRO A 115 6.29 8.38 3.62
CA PRO A 115 6.15 9.78 3.21
C PRO A 115 4.76 10.08 2.65
N ASN A 116 4.31 11.32 2.81
CA ASN A 116 3.07 11.83 2.21
C ASN A 116 3.27 12.41 0.80
N SER A 117 4.51 12.52 0.33
CA SER A 117 4.87 13.12 -0.96
C SER A 117 6.17 12.54 -1.48
N GLN A 118 6.49 12.81 -2.75
CA GLN A 118 7.72 12.35 -3.39
C GLN A 118 8.89 13.33 -3.23
N ILE A 119 8.82 14.25 -2.27
CA ILE A 119 9.89 15.20 -1.97
C ILE A 119 11.14 14.42 -1.55
N LYS A 120 12.29 14.78 -2.14
CA LYS A 120 13.58 14.13 -1.88
C LYS A 120 14.28 14.80 -0.71
N GLU A 121 13.79 14.54 0.48
CA GLU A 121 14.37 15.01 1.73
C GLU A 121 14.63 13.83 2.66
N GLU A 122 15.64 13.97 3.51
CA GLU A 122 15.88 13.00 4.56
C GLU A 122 14.76 13.11 5.61
N VAL A 123 14.13 11.97 5.91
CA VAL A 123 13.12 11.89 6.97
C VAL A 123 13.72 11.08 8.12
N ASN A 124 14.20 11.79 9.14
CA ASN A 124 14.79 11.20 10.32
C ASN A 124 13.85 11.37 11.53
N TYR A 125 13.25 10.28 11.99
CA TYR A 125 12.32 10.31 13.11
C TYR A 125 12.97 10.77 14.43
N GLN A 126 14.29 10.62 14.59
CA GLN A 126 15.02 11.04 15.79
C GLN A 126 15.13 12.57 15.86
N ASN A 127 15.23 13.23 14.71
CA ASN A 127 15.29 14.69 14.61
C ASN A 127 13.91 15.35 14.56
N GLY A 128 12.84 14.55 14.56
CA GLY A 128 11.46 15.00 14.40
C GLY A 128 11.05 15.27 12.95
N TYR A 129 9.76 15.52 12.75
CA TYR A 129 9.19 15.81 11.42
C TYR A 129 9.02 17.32 11.22
N SER A 130 9.49 17.83 10.07
CA SER A 130 9.34 19.25 9.74
C SER A 130 7.89 19.56 9.32
N ALA A 131 7.43 20.79 9.51
CA ALA A 131 6.07 21.19 9.12
C ALA A 131 5.79 20.98 7.61
N ASN A 132 6.84 21.06 6.78
CA ASN A 132 6.74 20.92 5.32
C ASN A 132 6.91 19.47 4.85
N ASN A 133 7.27 18.54 5.74
CA ASN A 133 7.56 17.15 5.42
C ASN A 133 7.00 16.23 6.53
N GLN A 134 5.70 16.37 6.79
CA GLN A 134 4.99 15.50 7.70
C GLN A 134 4.83 14.10 7.09
N PRO A 135 4.96 13.03 7.90
CA PRO A 135 4.80 11.69 7.40
C PRO A 135 3.33 11.39 7.11
N LEU A 136 3.07 10.48 6.17
CA LEU A 136 1.77 9.84 6.06
C LEU A 136 1.57 8.86 7.21
N TYR A 137 2.60 8.04 7.48
CA TYR A 137 2.67 7.20 8.66
C TYR A 137 4.05 7.32 9.31
N PRO A 138 4.14 7.69 10.60
CA PRO A 138 5.42 7.87 11.28
C PRO A 138 6.15 6.54 11.50
N PHE A 139 7.43 6.62 11.84
CA PHE A 139 8.19 5.47 12.34
C PHE A 139 7.46 4.87 13.56
N GLY A 140 7.44 3.54 13.65
CA GLY A 140 6.74 2.83 14.72
C GLY A 140 5.22 2.79 14.56
N TYR A 141 4.64 3.36 13.51
CA TYR A 141 3.21 3.27 13.25
C TYR A 141 2.80 1.86 12.84
N GLY A 142 1.62 1.43 13.29
CA GLY A 142 1.02 0.16 12.91
C GLY A 142 -0.20 -0.10 13.77
N LEU A 143 -1.30 -0.49 13.15
CA LEU A 143 -2.57 -0.73 13.81
C LEU A 143 -2.73 -2.20 14.19
N SER A 144 -3.79 -2.47 14.95
CA SER A 144 -4.24 -3.81 15.34
C SER A 144 -5.77 -3.84 15.24
N TYR A 145 -6.37 -5.03 15.22
CA TYR A 145 -7.82 -5.18 15.33
C TYR A 145 -8.38 -4.86 16.72
N THR A 146 -7.50 -4.55 17.68
CA THR A 146 -7.85 -4.04 19.01
C THR A 146 -7.10 -2.75 19.30
N THR A 147 -7.49 -2.06 20.36
CA THR A 147 -6.79 -0.92 20.93
C THR A 147 -5.99 -1.31 22.18
N TYR A 148 -5.01 -0.49 22.54
CA TYR A 148 -4.16 -0.64 23.72
C TYR A 148 -4.14 0.71 24.47
N GLU A 149 -4.05 0.68 25.80
CA GLU A 149 -3.97 1.85 26.69
C GLU A 149 -2.69 1.83 27.53
#